data_AF-A0A409X932-F1
#
_entry.id   AF-A0A409X932-F1
#
_cell.length_a   1.000
_cell.length_b   1.000
_cell.length_c   1.000
_cell.angle_alpha   90.00
_cell.angle_beta   90.00
_cell.angle_gamma   90.00
#
_symmetry.space_group_name_H-M   'P 1'
#
loop_
_entity.id
_entity.type
_entity.pdbx_description
1 polymer ?
#
loop_
_entity_poly.entity_id
_entity_poly.type
_entity_poly.pdbx_seq_one_letter_code
_entity_poly.pdbx_strand_id
1 'polypeptide(L)'
;MFGLAILSVFVLTAINCANAAPIQPLERRIDQTISAATKPWQDACIKAGGTQDKCSGVAVPAFTSLLEAGGVCDQQNAADAMIDLAKQLGNDPEMIRLAQIFVQQPRNSPNTQQIPYCQVVPKNEELSGLFHCQFSGSDFTKFSGDQSGNVPLGLTSLTPPGSCPANPEGPVQDGVQLNTLVHDPIAE
;
A
#
# COMPACT_ATOMS: atom_id res chain seq x y z
N MET A 1 39.87 57.31 59.77
CA MET A 1 40.60 56.02 59.60
C MET A 1 39.61 54.89 59.86
N PHE A 2 39.63 53.86 58.98
CA PHE A 2 38.75 52.67 58.92
C PHE A 2 37.30 52.98 58.51
N GLY A 3 36.74 52.54 57.37
CA GLY A 3 37.09 51.47 56.44
C GLY A 3 36.03 50.37 56.53
N LEU A 4 34.99 50.39 55.69
CA LEU A 4 34.08 49.26 55.51
C LEU A 4 33.73 49.15 54.02
N ALA A 5 34.31 48.14 53.37
CA ALA A 5 34.10 47.82 51.96
C ALA A 5 32.85 46.96 51.82
N ILE A 6 31.89 47.41 51.00
CA ILE A 6 30.71 46.63 50.61
C ILE A 6 31.10 45.82 49.35
N LEU A 7 31.32 44.52 49.54
CA LEU A 7 31.60 43.60 48.44
C LEU A 7 30.28 43.23 47.75
N SER A 8 30.00 43.80 46.58
CA SER A 8 28.86 43.42 45.75
C SER A 8 29.28 42.31 44.80
N VAL A 9 28.80 41.08 45.04
CA VAL A 9 29.01 39.93 44.15
C VAL A 9 27.91 39.93 43.09
N PHE A 10 28.24 40.33 41.86
CA PHE A 10 27.38 40.13 40.70
C PHE A 10 27.61 38.71 40.16
N VAL A 11 26.63 37.82 40.36
CA VAL A 11 26.61 36.50 39.74
C VAL A 11 26.05 36.66 38.32
N LEU A 12 26.89 36.55 37.30
CA LEU A 12 26.45 36.40 35.91
C LEU A 12 26.02 34.95 35.67
N THR A 13 24.71 34.70 35.62
CA THR A 13 24.16 33.47 35.06
C THR A 13 24.17 33.55 33.54
N ALA A 14 25.09 32.84 32.89
CA ALA A 14 25.07 32.60 31.45
C ALA A 14 23.89 31.66 31.11
N ILE A 15 22.88 32.19 30.42
CA ILE A 15 21.78 31.38 29.89
C ILE A 15 22.30 30.71 28.62
N ASN A 16 22.72 29.45 28.73
CA ASN A 16 22.92 28.60 27.56
C ASN A 16 21.55 28.28 26.97
N CYS A 17 21.14 29.03 25.94
CA CYS A 17 20.05 28.61 25.06
C CYS A 17 20.53 27.36 24.31
N ALA A 18 20.09 26.18 24.76
CA ALA A 18 20.20 24.96 23.98
C ALA A 18 19.42 25.18 22.67
N ASN A 19 20.12 25.33 21.55
CA ASN A 19 19.49 25.28 20.23
C ASN A 19 18.93 23.87 20.06
N ALA A 20 17.62 23.72 20.23
CA ALA A 20 16.92 22.52 19.76
C ALA A 20 17.15 22.44 18.25
N ALA A 21 17.88 21.42 17.80
CA ALA A 21 18.00 21.15 16.37
C ALA A 21 16.57 21.01 15.79
N PRO A 22 16.31 21.57 14.59
CA PRO A 22 15.02 21.37 13.94
C PRO A 22 14.77 19.87 13.81
N ILE A 23 13.69 19.39 14.44
CA ILE A 23 13.17 18.04 14.22
C ILE A 23 12.83 18.00 12.73
N GLN A 24 13.64 17.30 11.94
CA GLN A 24 13.26 17.01 10.56
C GLN A 24 11.88 16.35 10.61
N PRO A 25 10.90 16.78 9.80
CA PRO A 25 9.61 16.10 9.75
C PRO A 25 9.91 14.63 9.50
N LEU A 26 9.51 13.76 10.43
CA LEU A 26 9.52 12.33 10.19
C LEU A 26 8.67 12.13 8.93
N GLU A 27 9.28 11.79 7.80
CA GLU A 27 8.54 11.39 6.62
C GLU A 27 7.62 10.25 7.03
N ARG A 28 6.31 10.50 6.91
CA ARG A 28 5.30 9.57 7.37
C ARG A 28 5.35 8.35 6.46
N ARG A 29 5.68 7.18 7.02
CA ARG A 29 5.57 5.91 6.31
C ARG A 29 4.11 5.70 5.88
N ILE A 30 3.92 5.28 4.63
CA ILE A 30 2.61 4.94 4.11
C ILE A 30 2.43 3.43 4.24
N ASP A 31 1.73 3.02 5.29
CA ASP A 31 1.47 1.62 5.61
C ASP A 31 -0.01 1.37 5.84
N GLN A 32 -0.43 0.14 5.58
CA GLN A 32 -1.77 -0.35 5.83
C GLN A 32 -1.76 -1.65 6.66
N THR A 33 -2.89 -2.02 7.25
CA THR A 33 -3.06 -3.37 7.79
C THR A 33 -3.30 -4.37 6.65
N ILE A 34 -2.21 -4.91 6.09
CA ILE A 34 -2.24 -5.74 4.87
C ILE A 34 -3.20 -6.95 4.97
N SER A 35 -3.35 -7.55 6.16
CA SER A 35 -4.28 -8.67 6.35
C SER A 35 -5.76 -8.28 6.15
N ALA A 36 -6.11 -7.00 6.33
CA ALA A 36 -7.46 -6.51 6.07
C ALA A 36 -7.81 -6.52 4.57
N ALA A 37 -6.82 -6.49 3.68
CA ALA A 37 -7.03 -6.54 2.23
C ALA A 37 -7.53 -7.91 1.76
N THR A 38 -7.09 -9.00 2.41
CA THR A 38 -7.41 -10.37 2.00
C THR A 38 -8.41 -11.07 2.92
N LYS A 39 -8.71 -10.51 4.10
CA LYS A 39 -9.68 -11.09 5.04
C LYS A 39 -11.05 -11.35 4.41
N PRO A 40 -11.68 -10.42 3.66
CA PRO A 40 -12.95 -10.69 3.00
C PRO A 40 -12.86 -11.85 1.99
N TRP A 41 -11.76 -11.94 1.24
CA TRP A 41 -11.54 -13.03 0.29
C TRP A 41 -11.42 -14.39 0.99
N GLN A 42 -10.69 -14.44 2.11
CA GLN A 42 -10.56 -15.65 2.91
C GLN A 42 -11.93 -16.11 3.45
N ASP A 43 -12.77 -15.18 3.90
CA ASP A 43 -14.12 -15.49 4.36
C ASP A 43 -15.02 -16.01 3.22
N ALA A 44 -14.94 -15.38 2.04
CA ALA A 44 -15.63 -15.85 0.85
C ALA A 44 -15.17 -17.26 0.44
N CYS A 45 -13.87 -17.54 0.50
CA CYS A 45 -13.30 -18.85 0.23
C CYS A 45 -13.85 -19.95 1.15
N ILE A 46 -13.96 -19.68 2.46
CA ILE A 46 -14.53 -20.63 3.43
C ILE A 46 -16.01 -20.84 3.13
N LYS A 47 -16.75 -19.77 2.83
CA LYS A 47 -18.17 -19.83 2.45
C LYS A 47 -18.40 -20.64 1.16
N ALA A 48 -17.48 -20.56 0.20
CA ALA A 48 -17.48 -21.33 -1.04
C ALA A 48 -17.09 -22.82 -0.84
N GLY A 49 -16.87 -23.26 0.40
CA GLY A 49 -16.56 -24.66 0.73
C GLY A 49 -15.07 -24.97 0.84
N GLY A 50 -14.18 -23.97 0.79
CA GLY A 50 -12.77 -24.15 1.10
C GLY A 50 -12.53 -24.45 2.58
N THR A 51 -11.52 -25.26 2.90
CA THR A 51 -11.09 -25.44 4.29
C THR A 51 -10.31 -24.22 4.77
N GLN A 52 -10.30 -23.98 6.08
CA GLN A 52 -9.53 -22.90 6.70
C GLN A 52 -8.07 -22.89 6.19
N ASP A 53 -7.40 -24.04 6.25
CA ASP A 53 -5.99 -24.17 5.84
C ASP A 53 -5.77 -23.85 4.37
N LYS A 54 -6.68 -24.31 3.49
CA LYS A 54 -6.60 -24.05 2.04
C LYS A 54 -6.78 -22.55 1.75
N CYS A 55 -7.76 -21.92 2.37
CA CYS A 55 -8.02 -20.49 2.20
C CYS A 55 -6.91 -19.63 2.79
N SER A 56 -6.43 -19.93 4.01
CA SER A 56 -5.30 -19.20 4.62
C SER A 56 -3.99 -19.42 3.87
N GLY A 57 -3.80 -20.60 3.29
CA GLY A 57 -2.62 -20.93 2.48
C GLY A 57 -2.48 -20.06 1.23
N VAL A 58 -3.56 -19.43 0.76
CA VAL A 58 -3.54 -18.43 -0.32
C VAL A 58 -3.59 -17.01 0.23
N ALA A 59 -4.47 -16.73 1.20
CA ALA A 59 -4.69 -15.37 1.71
C ALA A 59 -3.47 -14.78 2.44
N VAL A 60 -2.69 -15.61 3.14
CA VAL A 60 -1.51 -15.17 3.90
C VAL A 60 -0.37 -14.75 2.96
N PRO A 61 0.11 -15.60 2.04
CA PRO A 61 1.08 -15.16 1.04
C PRO A 61 0.59 -13.94 0.25
N ALA A 62 -0.71 -13.89 -0.08
CA ALA A 62 -1.27 -12.76 -0.79
C ALA A 62 -1.13 -11.45 -0.04
N PHE A 63 -1.55 -11.33 1.23
CA PHE A 63 -1.37 -10.05 1.90
C PHE A 63 0.11 -9.67 2.06
N THR A 64 1.03 -10.64 2.15
CA THR A 64 2.47 -10.32 2.25
C THR A 64 3.04 -9.69 0.98
N SER A 65 2.40 -9.88 -0.18
CA SER A 65 2.80 -9.19 -1.42
C SER A 65 2.54 -7.68 -1.38
N LEU A 66 1.73 -7.20 -0.42
CA LEU A 66 1.46 -5.77 -0.23
C LEU A 66 2.58 -5.04 0.53
N LEU A 67 3.56 -5.77 1.06
CA LEU A 67 4.78 -5.18 1.62
C LEU A 67 5.61 -4.52 0.51
N GLU A 68 6.35 -3.47 0.85
CA GLU A 68 7.22 -2.78 -0.12
C GLU A 68 8.30 -3.72 -0.70
N ALA A 69 8.85 -4.62 0.12
CA ALA A 69 9.87 -5.59 -0.30
C ALA A 69 9.37 -6.73 -1.20
N GLY A 70 8.06 -6.81 -1.49
CA GLY A 70 7.53 -7.78 -2.44
C GLY A 70 8.04 -7.51 -3.86
N GLY A 71 8.20 -8.57 -4.66
CA GLY A 71 8.53 -8.44 -6.08
C GLY A 71 7.46 -7.66 -6.85
N VAL A 72 7.87 -7.07 -7.99
CA VAL A 72 7.00 -6.20 -8.82
C VAL A 72 5.69 -6.91 -9.23
N CYS A 73 5.73 -8.22 -9.48
CA CYS A 73 4.56 -9.00 -9.90
C CYS A 73 3.94 -9.88 -8.80
N ASP A 74 4.44 -9.83 -7.56
CA ASP A 74 4.00 -10.76 -6.51
C ASP A 74 2.52 -10.59 -6.17
N GLN A 75 2.01 -9.36 -6.20
CA GLN A 75 0.59 -9.08 -5.95
C GLN A 75 -0.32 -9.63 -7.06
N GLN A 76 0.09 -9.51 -8.32
CA GLN A 76 -0.65 -10.10 -9.43
C GLN A 76 -0.67 -11.62 -9.33
N ASN A 77 0.50 -12.23 -9.07
CA ASN A 77 0.61 -13.68 -8.90
C ASN A 77 -0.24 -14.20 -7.72
N ALA A 78 -0.33 -13.42 -6.64
CA ALA A 78 -1.20 -13.72 -5.51
C ALA A 78 -2.69 -13.64 -5.88
N ALA A 79 -3.11 -12.61 -6.62
CA ALA A 79 -4.47 -12.50 -7.12
C ALA A 79 -4.82 -13.63 -8.11
N ASP A 80 -3.87 -14.05 -8.94
CA ASP A 80 -3.99 -15.22 -9.81
C ASP A 80 -4.23 -16.50 -9.00
N ALA A 81 -3.48 -16.71 -7.92
CA ALA A 81 -3.68 -17.85 -7.02
C ALA A 81 -5.05 -17.81 -6.31
N MET A 82 -5.55 -16.62 -5.99
CA MET A 82 -6.90 -16.43 -5.46
C MET A 82 -7.97 -16.87 -6.46
N ILE A 83 -7.85 -16.48 -7.73
CA ILE A 83 -8.78 -16.88 -8.80
C ILE A 83 -8.66 -18.37 -9.11
N ASP A 84 -7.45 -18.93 -9.14
CA ASP A 84 -7.23 -20.36 -9.32
C ASP A 84 -8.01 -21.17 -8.27
N LEU A 85 -7.98 -20.74 -7.01
CA LEU A 85 -8.74 -21.40 -5.96
C LEU A 85 -10.25 -21.19 -6.12
N ALA A 86 -10.69 -20.00 -6.51
CA ALA A 86 -12.11 -19.72 -6.78
C ALA A 86 -12.66 -20.67 -7.87
N LYS A 87 -11.90 -20.87 -8.95
CA LYS A 87 -12.24 -21.79 -10.05
C LYS A 87 -12.36 -23.25 -9.58
N GLN A 88 -11.52 -23.68 -8.64
CA GLN A 88 -11.61 -25.01 -8.03
C GLN A 88 -12.83 -25.16 -7.09
N LEU A 89 -13.31 -24.07 -6.50
CA LEU A 89 -14.45 -24.03 -5.58
C LEU A 89 -15.76 -23.64 -6.29
N GLY A 90 -15.87 -23.97 -7.58
CA GLY A 90 -17.10 -23.78 -8.34
C GLY A 90 -17.23 -22.42 -9.02
N ASN A 91 -16.13 -21.69 -9.21
CA ASN A 91 -16.11 -20.34 -9.80
C ASN A 91 -16.94 -19.35 -8.98
N ASP A 92 -16.72 -19.32 -7.66
CA ASP A 92 -17.46 -18.40 -6.78
C ASP A 92 -17.22 -16.94 -7.20
N PRO A 93 -18.28 -16.19 -7.56
CA PRO A 93 -18.15 -14.85 -8.13
C PRO A 93 -17.63 -13.84 -7.09
N GLU A 94 -17.91 -14.04 -5.81
CA GLU A 94 -17.45 -13.14 -4.75
C GLU A 94 -15.95 -13.29 -4.51
N MET A 95 -15.43 -14.52 -4.54
CA MET A 95 -13.99 -14.77 -4.50
C MET A 95 -13.28 -14.10 -5.69
N ILE A 96 -13.83 -14.20 -6.90
CA ILE A 96 -13.24 -13.58 -8.10
C ILE A 96 -13.27 -12.06 -7.98
N ARG A 97 -14.43 -11.47 -7.63
CA ARG A 97 -14.59 -10.02 -7.43
C ARG A 97 -13.58 -9.47 -6.41
N LEU A 98 -13.43 -10.17 -5.29
CA LEU A 98 -12.49 -9.76 -4.24
C LEU A 98 -11.02 -9.91 -4.65
N ALA A 99 -10.68 -10.92 -5.47
CA ALA A 99 -9.34 -11.04 -6.05
C ALA A 99 -9.03 -9.90 -7.03
N GLN A 100 -10.01 -9.50 -7.84
CA GLN A 100 -9.92 -8.34 -8.74
C GLN A 100 -9.76 -7.02 -7.99
N ILE A 101 -10.38 -6.86 -6.83
CA ILE A 101 -10.14 -5.68 -5.97
C ILE A 101 -8.76 -5.79 -5.30
N PHE A 102 -8.37 -6.98 -4.84
CA PHE A 102 -7.09 -7.19 -4.19
C PHE A 102 -5.90 -6.87 -5.11
N VAL A 103 -5.93 -7.25 -6.39
CA VAL A 103 -4.83 -6.89 -7.32
C VAL A 103 -4.72 -5.37 -7.50
N GLN A 104 -5.80 -4.65 -7.21
CA GLN A 104 -5.89 -3.20 -7.31
C GLN A 104 -5.51 -2.49 -6.00
N GLN A 105 -5.38 -3.21 -4.89
CA GLN A 105 -5.03 -2.66 -3.58
C GLN A 105 -3.65 -1.95 -3.64
N PRO A 106 -3.52 -0.69 -3.21
CA PRO A 106 -2.21 -0.06 -3.10
C PRO A 106 -1.26 -0.87 -2.22
N ARG A 107 0.01 -0.93 -2.61
CA ARG A 107 1.07 -1.55 -1.81
C ARG A 107 1.67 -0.52 -0.86
N ASN A 108 2.21 -0.98 0.28
CA ASN A 108 2.86 -0.09 1.24
C ASN A 108 4.04 0.64 0.59
N SER A 109 4.21 1.92 0.94
CA SER A 109 5.29 2.78 0.45
C SER A 109 5.93 3.54 1.62
N PRO A 110 6.81 2.89 2.40
CA PRO A 110 7.46 3.49 3.57
C PRO A 110 8.42 4.63 3.22
N ASN A 111 8.83 4.77 1.96
CA ASN A 111 9.72 5.80 1.43
C ASN A 111 9.00 6.80 0.51
N THR A 112 7.66 6.81 0.56
CA THR A 112 6.76 7.66 -0.23
C THR A 112 6.93 7.58 -1.74
N GLN A 113 7.66 6.61 -2.30
CA GLN A 113 7.76 6.45 -3.76
C GLN A 113 6.55 5.69 -4.31
N GLN A 114 6.25 5.86 -5.59
CA GLN A 114 5.29 4.97 -6.25
C GLN A 114 5.85 3.56 -6.34
N ILE A 115 4.97 2.57 -6.30
CA ILE A 115 5.33 1.17 -6.47
C ILE A 115 5.24 0.80 -7.96
N PRO A 116 6.25 0.15 -8.56
CA PRO A 116 6.19 -0.27 -9.96
C PRO A 116 5.07 -1.26 -10.25
N TYR A 117 4.43 -1.10 -11.40
CA TYR A 117 3.41 -2.00 -11.92
C TYR A 117 4.03 -3.24 -12.56
N CYS A 118 3.40 -4.40 -12.36
CA CYS A 118 3.76 -5.62 -13.08
C CYS A 118 3.65 -5.42 -14.61
N GLN A 119 4.70 -5.83 -15.33
CA GLN A 119 4.77 -5.76 -16.79
C GLN A 119 4.57 -7.12 -17.46
N VAL A 120 3.91 -8.05 -16.76
CA VAL A 120 3.61 -9.40 -17.25
C VAL A 120 2.11 -9.56 -17.31
N VAL A 121 1.61 -10.17 -18.38
CA VAL A 121 0.18 -10.49 -18.52
C VAL A 121 -0.23 -11.46 -17.40
N PRO A 122 -1.37 -11.24 -16.70
CA PRO A 122 -1.84 -12.15 -15.66
C PRO A 122 -2.15 -13.53 -16.22
N LYS A 123 -2.07 -14.54 -15.37
CA LYS A 123 -2.42 -15.92 -15.75
C LYS A 123 -3.92 -16.07 -16.01
N ASN A 124 -4.74 -15.42 -15.18
CA ASN A 124 -6.20 -15.46 -15.26
C ASN A 124 -6.74 -14.23 -15.99
N GLU A 125 -7.58 -14.47 -17.00
CA GLU A 125 -8.15 -13.41 -17.85
C GLU A 125 -9.00 -12.41 -17.05
N GLU A 126 -9.57 -12.83 -15.92
CA GLU A 126 -10.33 -11.99 -15.00
C GLU A 126 -9.53 -10.82 -14.41
N LEU A 127 -8.19 -10.87 -14.47
CA LEU A 127 -7.30 -9.79 -14.03
C LEU A 127 -6.80 -8.90 -15.18
N SER A 128 -7.19 -9.20 -16.43
CA SER A 128 -6.69 -8.48 -17.59
C SER A 128 -7.01 -6.99 -17.51
N GLY A 129 -5.98 -6.15 -17.62
CA GLY A 129 -6.11 -4.70 -17.53
C GLY A 129 -6.27 -4.15 -16.11
N LEU A 130 -6.25 -5.00 -15.08
CA LEU A 130 -6.26 -4.57 -13.68
C LEU A 130 -4.83 -4.37 -13.16
N PHE A 131 -4.64 -3.32 -12.37
CA PHE A 131 -3.35 -2.96 -11.77
C PHE A 131 -3.57 -2.20 -10.46
N HIS A 132 -2.61 -2.24 -9.55
CA HIS A 132 -2.76 -1.58 -8.25
C HIS A 132 -2.90 -0.07 -8.36
N CYS A 133 -3.75 0.51 -7.53
CA CYS A 133 -3.73 1.93 -7.23
C CYS A 133 -2.40 2.31 -6.52
N GLN A 134 -2.12 3.60 -6.44
CA GLN A 134 -1.08 4.14 -5.55
C GLN A 134 -1.72 4.79 -4.33
N PHE A 135 -0.95 5.00 -3.27
CA PHE A 135 -1.39 5.83 -2.15
C PHE A 135 -1.24 7.32 -2.46
N SER A 136 -2.10 8.15 -1.88
CA SER A 136 -2.16 9.60 -2.12
C SER A 136 -0.92 10.35 -1.69
N GLY A 137 -0.21 9.85 -0.68
CA GLY A 137 1.04 10.41 -0.17
C GLY A 137 2.26 10.03 -0.99
N SER A 138 2.11 9.22 -2.05
CA SER A 138 3.23 8.87 -2.93
C SER A 138 3.71 10.09 -3.73
N ASP A 139 5.02 10.21 -3.91
CA ASP A 139 5.68 11.12 -4.82
C ASP A 139 5.47 10.63 -6.25
N PHE A 140 4.52 11.25 -6.95
CA PHE A 140 4.17 10.91 -8.34
C PHE A 140 5.27 11.19 -9.37
N THR A 141 6.44 11.70 -8.94
CA THR A 141 7.62 11.89 -9.78
C THR A 141 8.66 10.78 -9.64
N LYS A 142 8.49 9.86 -8.68
CA LYS A 142 9.47 8.81 -8.38
C LYS A 142 8.82 7.43 -8.22
N PHE A 143 9.49 6.42 -8.73
CA PHE A 143 9.17 5.01 -8.50
C PHE A 143 10.30 4.34 -7.71
N SER A 144 9.91 3.47 -6.78
CA SER A 144 10.85 2.57 -6.11
C SER A 144 11.35 1.50 -7.08
N GLY A 145 12.42 0.78 -6.70
CA GLY A 145 12.89 -0.38 -7.46
C GLY A 145 13.33 -0.08 -8.91
N ASP A 146 13.19 -1.08 -9.77
CA ASP A 146 13.48 -0.91 -11.20
C ASP A 146 12.43 -0.03 -11.88
N GLN A 147 12.82 0.61 -12.97
CA GLN A 147 12.01 1.62 -13.66
C GLN A 147 11.20 1.05 -14.84
N SER A 148 11.10 -0.28 -14.95
CA SER A 148 10.40 -0.93 -16.07
C SER A 148 8.88 -0.84 -15.93
N GLY A 149 8.39 -0.68 -14.70
CA GLY A 149 6.96 -0.65 -14.36
C GLY A 149 6.43 0.73 -13.99
N ASN A 150 6.89 1.82 -14.61
CA ASN A 150 6.46 3.17 -14.26
C ASN A 150 5.08 3.57 -14.84
N VAL A 151 4.51 2.70 -15.69
CA VAL A 151 3.15 2.82 -16.24
C VAL A 151 2.52 1.42 -16.26
N PRO A 152 1.20 1.29 -16.05
CA PRO A 152 0.56 -0.02 -16.11
C PRO A 152 0.76 -0.69 -17.46
N LEU A 153 0.84 -2.02 -17.46
CA LEU A 153 1.04 -2.81 -18.66
C LEU A 153 0.02 -2.46 -19.75
N GLY A 154 0.50 -2.17 -20.95
CA GLY A 154 -0.34 -1.84 -22.11
C GLY A 154 -0.85 -0.39 -22.14
N LEU A 155 -0.54 0.43 -21.13
CA LEU A 155 -0.84 1.85 -21.12
C LEU A 155 0.40 2.69 -21.45
N THR A 156 0.17 3.88 -22.02
CA THR A 156 1.23 4.87 -22.30
C THR A 156 1.28 5.97 -21.24
N SER A 157 0.20 6.17 -20.50
CA SER A 157 0.11 7.08 -19.36
C SER A 157 -1.06 6.69 -18.46
N LEU A 158 -1.06 7.18 -17.23
CA LEU A 158 -2.14 7.01 -16.25
C LEU A 158 -2.59 8.40 -15.79
N THR A 159 -3.85 8.74 -16.02
CA THR A 159 -4.42 10.04 -15.66
C THR A 159 -5.78 9.83 -14.99
N PRO A 160 -5.99 10.33 -13.76
CA PRO A 160 -5.00 10.96 -12.88
C PRO A 160 -3.90 9.98 -12.40
N PRO A 161 -2.69 10.47 -12.08
CA PRO A 161 -1.64 9.62 -11.53
C PRO A 161 -2.10 8.86 -10.27
N GLY A 162 -1.71 7.59 -10.17
CA GLY A 162 -2.02 6.75 -9.02
C GLY A 162 -3.42 6.14 -8.99
N SER A 163 -4.27 6.43 -9.98
CA SER A 163 -5.57 5.76 -10.12
C SER A 163 -5.42 4.27 -10.48
N CYS A 164 -6.53 3.57 -10.40
CA CYS A 164 -6.67 2.21 -10.93
C CYS A 164 -8.12 2.03 -11.44
N PRO A 165 -8.43 0.96 -12.20
CA PRO A 165 -9.78 0.75 -12.74
C PRO A 165 -10.91 0.81 -11.70
N ALA A 166 -10.67 0.34 -10.47
CA ALA A 166 -11.63 0.41 -9.38
C ALA A 166 -11.77 1.80 -8.75
N ASN A 167 -10.76 2.67 -8.88
CA ASN A 167 -10.78 4.03 -8.35
C ASN A 167 -10.23 5.01 -9.39
N PRO A 168 -11.03 5.34 -10.43
CA PRO A 168 -10.55 6.13 -11.58
C PRO A 168 -10.26 7.58 -11.22
N GLU A 169 -10.85 8.10 -10.14
CA GLU A 169 -10.75 9.51 -9.74
C GLU A 169 -9.40 9.89 -9.12
N GLY A 170 -8.54 8.92 -8.81
CA GLY A 170 -7.22 9.21 -8.25
C GLY A 170 -6.63 8.12 -7.37
N PRO A 171 -5.55 8.45 -6.65
CA PRO A 171 -4.94 7.53 -5.70
C PRO A 171 -5.84 7.28 -4.49
N VAL A 172 -5.55 6.20 -3.77
CA VAL A 172 -6.24 5.84 -2.54
C VAL A 172 -5.63 6.58 -1.36
N GLN A 173 -6.44 7.03 -0.40
CA GLN A 173 -5.93 7.68 0.79
C GLN A 173 -5.00 6.76 1.60
N ASP A 174 -3.92 7.33 2.15
CA ASP A 174 -2.90 6.61 2.90
C ASP A 174 -3.47 5.71 4.00
N GLY A 175 -3.11 4.42 3.96
CA GLY A 175 -3.52 3.41 4.93
C GLY A 175 -4.95 2.87 4.75
N VAL A 176 -5.70 3.37 3.77
CA VAL A 176 -7.07 2.91 3.50
C VAL A 176 -7.05 1.61 2.68
N GLN A 177 -7.99 0.71 3.00
CA GLN A 177 -8.21 -0.51 2.24
C GLN A 177 -9.14 -0.22 1.06
N LEU A 178 -8.73 -0.53 -0.16
CA LEU A 178 -9.51 -0.29 -1.37
C LEU A 178 -10.88 -0.99 -1.30
N ASN A 179 -10.91 -2.21 -0.77
CA ASN A 179 -12.15 -2.97 -0.56
C ASN A 179 -13.16 -2.34 0.42
N THR A 180 -12.79 -1.26 1.12
CA THR A 180 -13.72 -0.46 1.95
C THR A 180 -14.28 0.76 1.22
N LEU A 181 -13.69 1.11 0.07
CA LEU A 181 -14.09 2.25 -0.76
C LEU A 181 -14.93 1.81 -1.97
N VAL A 182 -14.64 0.62 -2.49
CA VAL A 182 -15.21 0.15 -3.76
C VAL A 182 -15.86 -1.22 -3.58
N HIS A 183 -16.96 -1.42 -4.29
CA HIS A 183 -17.60 -2.73 -4.42
C HIS A 183 -17.31 -3.34 -5.78
N ASP A 184 -17.30 -2.55 -6.84
CA ASP A 184 -17.03 -3.06 -8.18
C ASP A 184 -15.53 -3.01 -8.50
N PRO A 185 -14.99 -4.01 -9.20
CA PRO A 185 -13.58 -4.04 -9.59
C PRO A 185 -13.25 -3.03 -10.69
N ILE A 186 -14.26 -2.47 -11.35
CA ILE A 186 -14.15 -1.42 -12.35
C ILE A 186 -15.28 -0.42 -12.04
N ALA A 187 -14.97 0.88 -12.02
CA ALA A 187 -15.99 1.91 -11.88
C ALA A 187 -16.91 1.95 -13.12
N GLU A 188 -18.21 2.18 -12.89
CA GLU A 188 -19.22 2.36 -13.95
C GLU A 188 -19.05 3.65 -14.76
#